data_AF-A0A919XQ41-F1
#
_entry.id   AF-A0A919XQ41-F1
#
_cell.length_a   1.000
_cell.length_b   1.000
_cell.length_c   1.000
_cell.angle_alpha   90.00
_cell.angle_beta   90.00
_cell.angle_gamma   90.00
#
_symmetry.space_group_name_H-M   'P 1'
#
loop_
_entity.id
_entity.type
_entity.pdbx_description
1 polymer ?
#
loop_
_entity_poly.entity_id
_entity_poly.type
_entity_poly.pdbx_seq_one_letter_code
_entity_poly.pdbx_strand_id
1 'polypeptide(L)'
;MISTYEAIIQDIIDYIEAHLFMELSLPILAKQAGFSEFHFHRVFQAMTGTTVMDYLRKRRLICAANKVAYSDERLLDIALDCGFSTPETFTRAFRRLYGMTPGEYRKRGIQPPAYPKVSVMQPCYNSYLGGIQMNYEIVTKPAFDIIGYSILTTSQEGENSREIPAFWKRYMEEKLGQTLYDQAASNAEYGICAPCNLETGEFKYIIGVEAHADAVVPEGAERHHITEQTYAVFTTPRVPLDQFTDSIQATWQTIFSEWFPHSGYEHSGAPDFEYYDERCWSDRNELVEMDIYIPVKKKN
;
A
#
# COMPACT_ATOMS: atom_id res chain seq x y z
N MET A 1 1.20 -18.94 16.93
CA MET A 1 2.25 -18.13 17.58
C MET A 1 1.99 -16.72 17.08
N ILE A 2 1.68 -15.77 17.96
CA ILE A 2 1.41 -14.38 17.52
C ILE A 2 2.69 -13.85 16.89
N SER A 3 2.62 -13.35 15.66
CA SER A 3 3.78 -12.79 15.00
C SER A 3 4.20 -11.49 15.70
N THR A 4 5.51 -11.23 15.81
CA THR A 4 6.03 -10.00 16.45
C THR A 4 5.44 -8.73 15.79
N TYR A 5 5.10 -8.80 14.50
CA TYR A 5 4.48 -7.69 13.78
C TYR A 5 3.00 -7.50 14.11
N GLU A 6 2.20 -8.56 14.25
CA GLU A 6 0.80 -8.42 14.71
C GLU A 6 0.78 -7.78 16.10
N ALA A 7 1.69 -8.17 16.99
CA ALA A 7 1.85 -7.54 18.30
C ALA A 7 2.22 -6.06 18.18
N ILE A 8 3.26 -5.73 17.41
CA ILE A 8 3.67 -4.32 17.21
C ILE A 8 2.54 -3.49 16.59
N ILE A 9 1.90 -3.98 15.53
CA ILE A 9 0.84 -3.24 14.84
C ILE A 9 -0.41 -3.15 15.72
N GLN A 10 -0.75 -4.18 16.49
CA GLN A 10 -1.82 -4.09 17.48
C GLN A 10 -1.50 -3.04 18.54
N ASP A 11 -0.29 -3.04 19.10
CA ASP A 11 0.15 -2.05 20.08
C ASP A 11 0.09 -0.62 19.51
N ILE A 12 0.44 -0.45 18.23
CA ILE A 12 0.31 0.82 17.53
C ILE A 12 -1.16 1.20 17.32
N ILE A 13 -2.04 0.27 16.94
CA ILE A 13 -3.48 0.53 16.86
C ILE A 13 -4.00 0.96 18.24
N ASP A 14 -3.61 0.27 19.30
CA ASP A 14 -4.01 0.56 20.67
C ASP A 14 -3.52 1.94 21.12
N TYR A 15 -2.28 2.27 20.76
CA TYR A 15 -1.71 3.59 20.98
C TYR A 15 -2.47 4.67 20.21
N ILE A 16 -2.80 4.45 18.93
CA ILE A 16 -3.59 5.39 18.13
C ILE A 16 -4.96 5.61 18.78
N GLU A 17 -5.66 4.55 19.20
CA GLU A 17 -6.97 4.66 19.86
C GLU A 17 -6.91 5.44 21.17
N ALA A 18 -5.85 5.26 21.96
CA ALA A 18 -5.64 5.99 23.20
C ALA A 18 -5.29 7.48 22.99
N HIS A 19 -4.76 7.84 21.81
CA HIS A 19 -4.25 9.18 21.50
C HIS A 19 -4.93 9.80 20.26
N LEU A 20 -6.17 9.39 19.95
CA LEU A 20 -6.87 9.77 18.71
C LEU A 20 -6.87 11.27 18.45
N PHE A 21 -6.99 12.10 19.49
CA PHE A 21 -7.14 13.54 19.36
C PHE A 21 -5.82 14.32 19.47
N MET A 22 -4.69 13.62 19.65
CA MET A 22 -3.36 14.23 19.67
C MET A 22 -2.77 14.37 18.27
N GLU A 23 -1.72 15.17 18.13
CA GLU A 23 -0.97 15.25 16.87
C GLU A 23 -0.18 13.96 16.66
N LEU A 24 -0.71 13.07 15.82
CA LEU A 24 -0.07 11.84 15.39
C LEU A 24 0.31 11.96 13.92
N SER A 25 1.51 11.49 13.58
CA SER A 25 2.03 11.47 12.22
C SER A 25 2.67 10.11 11.93
N LEU A 26 2.83 9.80 10.64
CA LEU A 26 3.49 8.58 10.19
C LEU A 26 4.91 8.42 10.80
N PRO A 27 5.78 9.46 10.84
CA PRO A 27 7.09 9.36 11.50
C PRO A 27 7.01 8.97 12.97
N ILE A 28 6.07 9.54 13.73
CA ILE A 28 5.90 9.25 15.16
C ILE A 28 5.53 7.78 15.36
N LEU A 29 4.54 7.31 14.59
CA LEU A 29 4.02 5.95 14.71
C LEU A 29 5.01 4.90 14.19
N ALA A 30 5.73 5.19 13.10
CA ALA A 30 6.78 4.32 12.57
C ALA A 30 7.94 4.16 13.55
N LYS A 31 8.39 5.28 14.14
CA LYS A 31 9.44 5.27 15.18
C LYS A 31 9.01 4.45 16.39
N GLN A 32 7.75 4.58 16.81
CA GLN A 32 7.21 3.80 17.92
C GLN A 32 7.08 2.31 17.59
N ALA A 33 6.81 1.97 16.32
CA ALA A 33 6.80 0.59 15.83
C ALA A 33 8.22 -0.01 15.67
N GLY A 34 9.26 0.83 15.73
CA GLY A 34 10.64 0.40 15.45
C GLY A 34 10.91 0.13 13.98
N PHE A 35 10.12 0.71 13.07
CA PHE A 35 10.21 0.50 11.62
C PHE A 35 10.62 1.79 10.89
N SER A 36 11.16 1.64 9.68
CA SER A 36 11.21 2.79 8.75
C SER A 36 9.79 3.19 8.37
N GLU A 37 9.58 4.47 8.04
CA GLU A 37 8.25 5.00 7.69
C GLU A 37 7.62 4.25 6.50
N PHE A 38 8.42 3.95 5.48
CA PHE A 38 7.95 3.18 4.31
C PHE A 38 7.51 1.77 4.69
N HIS A 39 8.34 1.07 5.47
CA HIS A 39 8.04 -0.29 5.92
C HIS A 39 6.80 -0.33 6.81
N PHE A 40 6.72 0.60 7.76
CA PHE A 40 5.56 0.76 8.63
C PHE A 40 4.28 1.02 7.84
N HIS A 41 4.32 1.93 6.86
CA HIS A 41 3.18 2.24 6.01
C HIS A 41 2.67 0.99 5.28
N ARG A 42 3.56 0.22 4.63
CA ARG A 42 3.17 -0.99 3.89
C ARG A 42 2.64 -2.09 4.81
N VAL A 43 3.34 -2.34 5.93
CA VAL A 43 2.93 -3.34 6.92
C VAL A 43 1.56 -3.01 7.50
N PHE A 44 1.34 -1.76 7.92
CA PHE A 44 0.06 -1.34 8.49
C PHE A 44 -1.06 -1.49 7.46
N GLN A 45 -0.83 -1.07 6.21
CA GLN A 45 -1.83 -1.20 5.14
C GLN A 45 -2.14 -2.66 4.80
N ALA A 46 -1.12 -3.52 4.74
CA ALA A 46 -1.29 -4.94 4.47
C ALA A 46 -2.08 -5.65 5.59
N MET A 47 -1.83 -5.30 6.86
CA MET A 47 -2.49 -5.91 8.01
C MET A 47 -3.90 -5.37 8.29
N THR A 48 -4.15 -4.10 8.02
CA THR A 48 -5.42 -3.43 8.37
C THR A 48 -6.33 -3.14 7.17
N GLY A 49 -5.83 -3.30 5.94
CA GLY A 49 -6.54 -2.95 4.71
C GLY A 49 -6.68 -1.45 4.45
N THR A 50 -6.06 -0.59 5.27
CA THR A 50 -6.13 0.87 5.14
C THR A 50 -4.81 1.50 5.55
N THR A 51 -4.46 2.68 5.02
CA THR A 51 -3.27 3.39 5.50
C THR A 51 -3.47 3.82 6.96
N VAL A 52 -2.36 3.99 7.69
CA VAL A 52 -2.40 4.43 9.10
C VAL A 52 -3.04 5.80 9.28
N MET A 53 -2.79 6.73 8.36
CA MET A 53 -3.35 8.07 8.42
C MET A 53 -4.84 8.08 8.06
N ASP A 54 -5.27 7.23 7.13
CA ASP A 54 -6.71 7.04 6.85
C ASP A 54 -7.43 6.34 8.00
N TYR A 55 -6.78 5.38 8.65
CA TYR A 55 -7.30 4.74 9.86
C TYR A 55 -7.58 5.80 10.93
N LEU A 56 -6.57 6.57 11.31
CA LEU A 56 -6.69 7.66 12.28
C LEU A 56 -7.81 8.65 11.91
N ARG A 57 -7.85 9.10 10.65
CA ARG A 57 -8.85 10.05 10.15
C ARG A 57 -10.27 9.48 10.26
N LYS A 58 -10.49 8.22 9.87
CA LYS A 58 -11.79 7.55 9.98
C LYS A 58 -12.22 7.44 11.44
N ARG A 59 -11.31 7.02 12.34
CA ARG A 59 -11.60 6.91 13.78
C ARG A 59 -12.00 8.26 14.39
N ARG A 60 -11.29 9.35 14.07
CA ARG A 60 -11.69 10.72 14.46
C ARG A 60 -13.08 11.10 13.97
N LEU A 61 -13.41 10.81 12.71
CA LEU A 61 -14.73 11.09 12.13
C LEU A 61 -15.86 10.32 12.80
N ILE A 62 -15.61 9.09 13.26
CA ILE A 62 -16.59 8.28 14.00
C ILE A 62 -16.85 8.89 15.38
N CYS A 63 -15.80 9.30 16.10
CA CYS A 63 -15.94 10.02 17.36
C CYS A 63 -16.72 11.33 17.17
N ALA A 64 -16.38 12.09 16.13
CA ALA A 64 -17.08 13.33 15.79
C ALA A 64 -18.56 13.08 15.44
N ALA A 65 -18.88 12.02 14.68
CA ALA A 65 -20.26 11.69 14.34
C ALA A 65 -21.11 11.37 15.58
N ASN A 66 -20.54 10.70 16.59
CA ASN A 66 -21.19 10.50 17.88
C ASN A 66 -21.49 11.82 18.58
N LYS A 67 -20.50 12.73 18.69
CA LYS A 67 -20.73 14.08 19.24
C LYS A 67 -21.79 14.85 18.45
N VAL A 68 -21.77 14.77 17.12
CA VAL A 68 -22.74 15.46 16.26
C VAL A 68 -24.16 14.93 16.47
N ALA A 69 -24.33 13.62 16.65
CA ALA A 69 -25.63 12.97 16.80
C ALA A 69 -26.25 13.14 18.19
N TYR A 70 -25.44 13.14 19.24
CA TYR A 70 -25.91 13.05 20.62
C TYR A 70 -25.69 14.31 21.46
N SER A 71 -25.06 15.35 20.91
CA SER A 71 -24.83 16.61 21.62
C SER A 71 -25.24 17.83 20.82
N ASP A 72 -25.54 18.91 21.54
CA ASP A 72 -25.79 20.25 21.01
C ASP A 72 -24.50 21.10 20.92
N GLU A 73 -23.32 20.48 21.09
CA GLU A 73 -22.03 21.17 20.94
C GLU A 73 -21.92 21.83 19.55
N ARG A 74 -21.23 22.98 19.49
CA ARG A 74 -21.03 23.66 18.20
C ARG A 74 -20.17 22.78 17.30
N LEU A 75 -20.54 22.69 16.03
CA LEU A 75 -19.80 21.85 15.05
C LEU A 75 -18.32 22.24 14.94
N LEU A 76 -17.99 23.52 15.16
CA LEU A 76 -16.62 24.00 15.25
C LEU A 76 -15.86 23.35 16.41
N ASP A 77 -16.46 23.35 17.60
CA ASP A 77 -15.83 22.83 18.81
C ASP A 77 -15.64 21.30 18.69
N ILE A 78 -16.65 20.60 18.14
CA ILE A 78 -16.54 19.16 17.84
C ILE A 78 -15.39 18.87 16.87
N ALA A 79 -15.21 19.70 15.83
CA ALA A 79 -14.15 19.51 14.86
C ALA A 79 -12.76 19.63 15.52
N LEU A 80 -12.56 20.66 16.34
CA LEU A 80 -11.31 20.90 17.05
C LEU A 80 -11.03 19.81 18.09
N ASP A 81 -12.03 19.45 18.90
CA ASP A 81 -11.93 18.38 19.90
C ASP A 81 -11.59 17.01 19.28
N CYS A 82 -12.06 16.76 18.06
CA CYS A 82 -11.77 15.53 17.33
C CYS A 82 -10.49 15.59 16.49
N GLY A 83 -9.65 16.60 16.69
CA GLY A 83 -8.32 16.70 16.07
C GLY A 83 -8.33 17.14 14.60
N PHE A 84 -9.34 17.89 14.17
CA PHE A 84 -9.34 18.58 12.86
C PHE A 84 -8.85 20.02 13.03
N SER A 85 -7.93 20.44 12.16
CA SER A 85 -7.35 21.79 12.21
C SER A 85 -8.33 22.88 11.79
N THR A 86 -9.27 22.58 10.87
CA THR A 86 -10.27 23.55 10.39
C THR A 86 -11.66 22.94 10.18
N PRO A 87 -12.75 23.74 10.32
CA PRO A 87 -14.12 23.30 10.04
C PRO A 87 -14.35 22.83 8.60
N GLU A 88 -13.65 23.42 7.64
CA GLU A 88 -13.76 23.09 6.22
C GLU A 88 -13.19 21.70 5.96
N THR A 89 -12.03 21.39 6.56
CA THR A 89 -11.38 20.08 6.47
C THR A 89 -12.26 19.01 7.11
N PHE A 90 -12.81 19.30 8.30
CA PHE A 90 -13.78 18.44 8.96
C PHE A 90 -15.02 18.20 8.10
N THR A 91 -15.66 19.25 7.60
CA THR A 91 -16.90 19.15 6.82
C THR A 91 -16.70 18.35 5.53
N ARG A 92 -15.58 18.57 4.83
CA ARG A 92 -15.22 17.81 3.62
C ARG A 92 -15.02 16.33 3.93
N ALA A 93 -14.24 16.02 4.97
CA ALA A 93 -13.96 14.65 5.39
C ALA A 93 -15.24 13.93 5.86
N PHE A 94 -16.08 14.63 6.63
CA PHE A 94 -17.37 14.10 7.11
C PHE A 94 -18.34 13.82 5.95
N ARG A 95 -18.45 14.74 4.99
CA ARG A 95 -19.28 14.56 3.80
C ARG A 95 -18.79 13.40 2.93
N ARG A 96 -17.49 13.21 2.82
CA ARG A 96 -16.92 12.07 2.09
C ARG A 96 -17.31 10.74 2.73
N LEU A 97 -17.25 10.64 4.06
CA LEU A 97 -17.53 9.39 4.77
C LEU A 97 -19.03 9.09 4.89
N TYR A 98 -19.85 10.10 5.18
CA TYR A 98 -21.29 9.93 5.47
C TYR A 98 -22.22 10.41 4.34
N GLY A 99 -21.68 10.93 3.25
CA GLY A 99 -22.45 11.46 2.11
C GLY A 99 -23.14 12.81 2.35
N MET A 100 -23.01 13.40 3.54
CA MET A 100 -23.68 14.65 3.94
C MET A 100 -22.87 15.45 4.95
N THR A 101 -23.21 16.72 5.15
CA THR A 101 -22.52 17.59 6.12
C THR A 101 -22.86 17.23 7.57
N PRO A 102 -22.01 17.59 8.55
CA PRO A 102 -22.30 17.36 9.97
C PRO A 102 -23.62 18.01 10.44
N GLY A 103 -23.95 19.19 9.92
CA GLY A 103 -25.19 19.88 10.25
C GLY A 103 -26.44 19.16 9.72
N GLU A 104 -26.37 18.62 8.50
CA GLU A 104 -27.44 17.77 7.94
C GLU A 104 -27.57 16.46 8.73
N TYR A 105 -26.44 15.86 9.10
CA TYR A 105 -26.38 14.63 9.89
C TYR A 105 -27.10 14.78 11.23
N ARG A 106 -26.84 15.88 11.95
CA ARG A 106 -27.53 16.23 13.20
C ARG A 106 -29.03 16.45 12.99
N LYS A 107 -29.41 17.26 12.00
CA LYS A 107 -30.82 17.58 11.72
C LYS A 107 -31.65 16.34 11.40
N ARG A 108 -31.04 15.33 10.77
CA ARG A 108 -31.69 14.06 10.42
C ARG A 108 -31.74 13.07 11.58
N GLY A 109 -31.09 13.35 12.71
CA GLY A 109 -31.04 12.45 13.87
C GLY A 109 -30.36 11.12 13.57
N ILE A 110 -29.42 11.09 12.61
CA ILE A 110 -28.78 9.85 12.18
C ILE A 110 -27.93 9.31 13.32
N GLN A 111 -28.14 8.03 13.63
CA GLN A 111 -27.35 7.32 14.60
C GLN A 111 -26.06 6.82 13.91
N PRO A 112 -24.88 7.07 14.49
CA PRO A 112 -23.63 6.62 13.91
C PRO A 112 -23.57 5.09 13.84
N PRO A 113 -23.14 4.52 12.69
CA PRO A 113 -22.95 3.09 12.57
C PRO A 113 -21.87 2.63 13.55
N ALA A 114 -22.05 1.44 14.12
CA ALA A 114 -21.02 0.81 14.93
C ALA A 114 -19.81 0.49 14.05
N TYR A 115 -18.75 1.28 14.18
CA TYR A 115 -17.50 1.03 13.48
C TYR A 115 -16.46 0.57 14.51
N PRO A 116 -16.20 -0.74 14.60
CA PRO A 116 -15.30 -1.28 15.61
C PRO A 116 -13.86 -0.84 15.35
N LYS A 117 -13.07 -0.79 16.42
CA LYS A 117 -11.61 -0.70 16.36
C LYS A 117 -11.10 -1.89 15.53
N VAL A 118 -10.13 -1.66 14.64
CA VAL A 118 -9.47 -2.76 13.93
C VAL A 118 -8.63 -3.54 14.94
N SER A 119 -8.74 -4.86 14.90
CA SER A 119 -7.92 -5.74 15.74
C SER A 119 -7.21 -6.72 14.84
N VAL A 120 -5.90 -6.53 14.63
CA VAL A 120 -5.08 -7.49 13.89
C VAL A 120 -4.90 -8.79 14.68
N MET A 121 -5.14 -8.77 16.00
CA MET A 121 -5.22 -9.96 16.86
C MET A 121 -6.52 -10.76 16.72
N GLN A 122 -7.54 -10.16 16.12
CA GLN A 122 -8.78 -10.84 15.77
C GLN A 122 -8.94 -10.65 14.26
N PRO A 123 -8.13 -11.35 13.44
CA PRO A 123 -8.43 -11.38 12.03
C PRO A 123 -9.87 -11.85 11.92
N CYS A 124 -10.73 -11.06 11.28
CA CYS A 124 -11.82 -11.68 10.53
C CYS A 124 -11.09 -12.60 9.57
N TYR A 125 -10.94 -13.86 9.98
CA TYR A 125 -10.23 -14.90 9.24
C TYR A 125 -10.80 -14.84 7.84
N ASN A 126 -10.02 -14.32 6.90
CA ASN A 126 -10.29 -14.57 5.51
C ASN A 126 -9.94 -16.05 5.36
N SER A 127 -10.97 -16.88 5.38
CA SER A 127 -10.93 -18.33 5.21
C SER A 127 -10.33 -18.79 3.87
N TYR A 128 -9.72 -17.87 3.12
CA TYR A 128 -8.99 -18.08 1.87
C TYR A 128 -7.47 -18.23 2.06
N LEU A 129 -6.90 -17.99 3.25
CA LEU A 129 -5.49 -18.27 3.53
C LEU A 129 -5.28 -19.76 3.85
N GLY A 130 -5.69 -20.61 2.92
CA GLY A 130 -5.34 -22.02 2.92
C GLY A 130 -3.85 -22.19 2.70
N GLY A 131 -3.04 -22.06 3.76
CA GLY A 131 -1.66 -22.52 3.87
C GLY A 131 -0.84 -22.45 2.59
N ILE A 132 -0.67 -21.23 2.03
CA ILE A 132 0.27 -21.03 0.94
C ILE A 132 1.66 -21.35 1.49
N GLN A 133 2.21 -22.51 1.11
CA GLN A 133 3.61 -22.81 1.35
C GLN A 133 4.43 -21.86 0.48
N MET A 134 4.81 -20.72 1.05
CA MET A 134 5.49 -19.64 0.35
C MET A 134 6.97 -20.01 0.15
N ASN A 135 7.26 -20.65 -0.97
CA ASN A 135 8.63 -20.84 -1.41
C ASN A 135 9.18 -19.47 -1.82
N TYR A 136 10.30 -19.08 -1.22
CA TYR A 136 10.99 -17.84 -1.55
C TYR A 136 12.48 -18.12 -1.77
N GLU A 137 13.11 -17.33 -2.61
CA GLU A 137 14.54 -17.37 -2.85
C GLU A 137 15.20 -16.07 -2.40
N ILE A 138 16.40 -16.15 -1.81
CA ILE A 138 17.21 -14.98 -1.52
C ILE A 138 18.21 -14.79 -2.65
N VAL A 139 18.06 -13.70 -3.40
CA VAL A 139 18.88 -13.40 -4.58
C VAL A 139 19.56 -12.05 -4.40
N THR A 140 20.85 -11.96 -4.69
CA THR A 140 21.53 -10.67 -4.86
C THR A 140 21.45 -10.29 -6.34
N LYS A 141 20.71 -9.21 -6.65
CA LYS A 141 20.61 -8.67 -8.01
C LYS A 141 21.60 -7.51 -8.15
N PRO A 142 22.54 -7.56 -9.13
CA PRO A 142 23.44 -6.45 -9.44
C PRO A 142 22.67 -5.16 -9.76
N ALA A 143 23.35 -4.02 -9.70
CA ALA A 143 22.76 -2.76 -10.11
C ALA A 143 22.28 -2.81 -11.57
N PHE A 144 21.13 -2.21 -11.85
CA PHE A 144 20.47 -2.23 -13.15
C PHE A 144 19.71 -0.93 -13.40
N ASP A 145 19.50 -0.61 -14.66
CA ASP A 145 18.71 0.55 -15.07
C ASP A 145 17.34 0.10 -15.58
N ILE A 146 16.31 0.84 -15.19
CA ILE A 146 14.95 0.70 -15.70
C ILE A 146 14.66 1.89 -16.60
N ILE A 147 14.12 1.64 -17.78
CA ILE A 147 13.46 2.66 -18.60
C ILE A 147 11.96 2.40 -18.57
N GLY A 148 11.17 3.43 -18.34
CA GLY A 148 9.73 3.25 -18.20
C GLY A 148 8.94 4.54 -18.10
N TYR A 149 7.63 4.37 -18.08
CA TYR A 149 6.69 5.47 -17.89
C TYR A 149 6.25 5.50 -16.43
N SER A 150 6.07 6.69 -15.88
CA SER A 150 5.73 6.85 -14.48
C SER A 150 4.44 7.65 -14.26
N ILE A 151 3.79 7.38 -13.13
CA ILE A 151 2.77 8.25 -12.55
C ILE A 151 3.17 8.60 -11.12
N LEU A 152 2.75 9.79 -10.67
CA LEU A 152 2.67 10.08 -9.25
C LEU A 152 1.28 9.68 -8.77
N THR A 153 1.23 8.89 -7.71
CA THR A 153 -0.01 8.44 -7.07
C THR A 153 0.14 8.53 -5.56
N THR A 154 -0.93 8.29 -4.80
CA THR A 154 -0.90 8.30 -3.34
C THR A 154 -1.63 7.09 -2.76
N SER A 155 -1.13 6.60 -1.64
CA SER A 155 -1.84 5.57 -0.87
C SER A 155 -3.05 6.13 -0.12
N GLN A 156 -3.17 7.47 -0.01
CA GLN A 156 -4.31 8.10 0.64
C GLN A 156 -5.60 7.66 -0.04
N GLU A 157 -6.56 7.23 0.77
CA GLU A 157 -7.92 6.92 0.35
C GLU A 157 -8.01 5.85 -0.75
N GLY A 158 -6.97 5.03 -0.88
CA GLY A 158 -6.85 3.98 -1.88
C GLY A 158 -6.76 4.51 -3.32
N GLU A 159 -6.27 5.74 -3.54
CA GLU A 159 -6.10 6.30 -4.88
C GLU A 159 -5.18 5.43 -5.75
N ASN A 160 -4.05 4.98 -5.20
CA ASN A 160 -3.15 4.04 -5.85
C ASN A 160 -3.85 2.76 -6.37
N SER A 161 -4.77 2.19 -5.61
CA SER A 161 -5.53 0.99 -6.01
C SER A 161 -6.48 1.24 -7.18
N ARG A 162 -6.77 2.51 -7.53
CA ARG A 162 -7.55 2.89 -8.72
C ARG A 162 -6.65 3.37 -9.87
N GLU A 163 -5.63 4.17 -9.56
CA GLU A 163 -4.76 4.80 -10.54
C GLU A 163 -3.77 3.84 -11.17
N ILE A 164 -3.18 2.92 -10.39
CA ILE A 164 -2.21 1.95 -10.90
C ILE A 164 -2.85 1.00 -11.93
N PRO A 165 -4.03 0.38 -11.66
CA PRO A 165 -4.71 -0.43 -12.68
C PRO A 165 -5.12 0.37 -13.92
N ALA A 166 -5.57 1.62 -13.74
CA ALA A 166 -5.90 2.51 -14.86
C ALA A 166 -4.66 2.85 -15.69
N PHE A 167 -3.50 3.01 -15.05
CA PHE A 167 -2.24 3.27 -15.72
C PHE A 167 -1.74 2.05 -16.50
N TRP A 168 -1.79 0.85 -15.92
CA TRP A 168 -1.52 -0.40 -16.63
C TRP A 168 -2.43 -0.58 -17.86
N LYS A 169 -3.74 -0.30 -17.70
CA LYS A 169 -4.69 -0.34 -18.80
C LYS A 169 -4.28 0.62 -19.93
N ARG A 170 -3.96 1.87 -19.60
CA ARG A 170 -3.49 2.85 -20.59
C ARG A 170 -2.19 2.41 -21.27
N TYR A 171 -1.22 1.93 -20.48
CA TYR A 171 0.07 1.44 -20.97
C TYR A 171 -0.12 0.33 -22.03
N MET A 172 -1.03 -0.60 -21.78
CA MET A 172 -1.40 -1.66 -22.71
C MET A 172 -2.18 -1.16 -23.94
N GLU A 173 -3.19 -0.31 -23.75
CA GLU A 173 -4.03 0.23 -24.84
C GLU A 173 -3.23 1.11 -25.82
N GLU A 174 -2.35 1.96 -25.29
CA GLU A 174 -1.46 2.83 -26.07
C GLU A 174 -0.21 2.10 -26.57
N LYS A 175 -0.02 0.84 -26.19
CA LYS A 175 1.13 0.00 -26.57
C LYS A 175 2.48 0.62 -26.21
N LEU A 176 2.53 1.31 -25.06
CA LEU A 176 3.74 2.01 -24.61
C LEU A 176 4.92 1.06 -24.43
N GLY A 177 4.70 -0.21 -24.04
CA GLY A 177 5.79 -1.20 -23.95
C GLY A 177 6.53 -1.43 -25.27
N GLN A 178 5.86 -1.28 -26.42
CA GLN A 178 6.50 -1.44 -27.73
C GLN A 178 7.58 -0.39 -28.00
N THR A 179 7.52 0.78 -27.34
CA THR A 179 8.56 1.80 -27.48
C THR A 179 9.82 1.46 -26.68
N LEU A 180 9.72 0.54 -25.71
CA LEU A 180 10.78 0.19 -24.78
C LEU A 180 11.53 -1.09 -25.19
N TYR A 181 10.87 -2.05 -25.85
CA TYR A 181 11.44 -3.38 -26.09
C TYR A 181 12.74 -3.39 -26.91
N ASP A 182 12.91 -2.49 -27.88
CA ASP A 182 14.15 -2.39 -28.66
C ASP A 182 15.35 -1.95 -27.80
N GLN A 183 15.09 -1.39 -26.63
CA GLN A 183 16.07 -0.88 -25.69
C GLN A 183 16.22 -1.80 -24.45
N ALA A 184 15.42 -2.87 -24.39
CA ALA A 184 15.27 -3.73 -23.23
C ALA A 184 16.28 -4.88 -23.22
N ALA A 185 16.92 -5.09 -22.08
CA ALA A 185 17.79 -6.24 -21.83
C ALA A 185 17.02 -7.55 -21.64
N SER A 186 15.71 -7.48 -21.40
CA SER A 186 14.82 -8.63 -21.27
C SER A 186 13.41 -8.29 -21.74
N ASN A 187 12.61 -9.32 -22.01
CA ASN A 187 11.19 -9.16 -22.36
C ASN A 187 10.28 -9.02 -21.13
N ALA A 188 10.86 -8.88 -19.93
CA ALA A 188 10.10 -8.74 -18.71
C ALA A 188 9.79 -7.28 -18.39
N GLU A 189 8.57 -7.05 -17.95
CA GLU A 189 8.10 -5.75 -17.48
C GLU A 189 8.18 -5.68 -15.95
N TYR A 190 8.47 -4.49 -15.46
CA TYR A 190 8.66 -4.19 -14.05
C TYR A 190 7.57 -3.22 -13.60
N GLY A 191 6.87 -3.57 -12.52
CA GLY A 191 6.00 -2.66 -11.76
C GLY A 191 6.72 -2.21 -10.50
N ILE A 192 7.23 -0.97 -10.49
CA ILE A 192 8.13 -0.49 -9.43
C ILE A 192 7.45 0.57 -8.59
N CYS A 193 7.40 0.34 -7.28
CA CYS A 193 7.09 1.37 -6.31
C CYS A 193 8.38 2.08 -5.92
N ALA A 194 8.66 3.22 -6.57
CA ALA A 194 9.80 4.04 -6.19
C ALA A 194 9.53 4.72 -4.83
N PRO A 195 10.58 5.09 -4.09
CA PRO A 195 10.44 5.62 -2.73
C PRO A 195 9.46 6.80 -2.66
N CYS A 196 8.60 6.71 -1.64
CA CYS A 196 7.48 7.61 -1.38
C CYS A 196 7.93 8.92 -0.71
N ASN A 197 7.27 10.03 -1.03
CA ASN A 197 7.17 11.16 -0.13
C ASN A 197 6.24 10.79 1.03
N LEU A 198 6.86 10.43 2.15
CA LEU A 198 6.20 9.85 3.32
C LEU A 198 5.35 10.88 4.10
N GLU A 199 5.54 12.18 3.89
CA GLU A 199 4.66 13.23 4.46
C GLU A 199 3.33 13.33 3.71
N THR A 200 3.35 13.19 2.39
CA THR A 200 2.13 13.30 1.56
C THR A 200 1.53 11.93 1.23
N GLY A 201 2.25 10.84 1.48
CA GLY A 201 1.88 9.49 1.03
C GLY A 201 1.97 9.33 -0.49
N GLU A 202 2.54 10.30 -1.20
CA GLU A 202 2.71 10.27 -2.65
C GLU A 202 3.94 9.46 -3.03
N PHE A 203 3.79 8.53 -3.95
CA PHE A 203 4.90 7.76 -4.48
C PHE A 203 4.83 7.70 -5.99
N LYS A 204 5.99 7.47 -6.59
CA LYS A 204 6.09 7.27 -8.03
C LYS A 204 5.92 5.77 -8.32
N TYR A 205 4.97 5.43 -9.17
CA TYR A 205 4.82 4.08 -9.72
C TYR A 205 5.32 4.07 -11.16
N ILE A 206 6.21 3.13 -11.48
CA ILE A 206 6.87 3.03 -12.78
C ILE A 206 6.49 1.69 -13.42
N ILE A 207 6.06 1.73 -14.68
CA ILE A 207 5.97 0.55 -15.54
C ILE A 207 7.10 0.65 -16.56
N GLY A 208 7.99 -0.33 -16.58
CA GLY A 208 9.19 -0.26 -17.42
C GLY A 208 9.85 -1.60 -17.67
N VAL A 209 11.00 -1.56 -18.31
CA VAL A 209 11.83 -2.73 -18.63
C VAL A 209 13.26 -2.48 -18.17
N GLU A 210 13.99 -3.54 -17.85
CA GLU A 210 15.43 -3.46 -17.64
C GLU A 210 16.11 -3.04 -18.95
N ALA A 211 16.91 -1.99 -18.90
CA ALA A 211 17.49 -1.34 -20.07
C ALA A 211 18.91 -1.83 -20.36
N HIS A 212 19.28 -1.88 -21.63
CA HIS A 212 20.70 -1.95 -22.01
C HIS A 212 21.46 -0.70 -21.50
N ALA A 213 22.76 -0.85 -21.24
CA ALA A 213 23.57 0.26 -20.72
C ALA A 213 23.49 1.52 -21.62
N ASP A 214 23.48 1.32 -22.94
CA ASP A 214 23.43 2.33 -24.00
C ASP A 214 22.01 2.65 -24.50
N ALA A 215 20.97 2.15 -23.81
CA ALA A 215 19.57 2.36 -24.19
C ALA A 215 19.21 3.85 -24.34
N VAL A 216 18.59 4.20 -25.46
CA VAL A 216 18.02 5.53 -25.69
C VAL A 216 16.63 5.58 -25.04
N VAL A 217 16.41 6.55 -24.15
CA VAL A 217 15.12 6.70 -23.46
C VAL A 217 14.08 7.29 -24.45
N PRO A 218 12.96 6.60 -24.71
CA PRO A 218 11.91 7.13 -25.58
C PRO A 218 11.28 8.41 -25.03
N GLU A 219 10.62 9.18 -25.90
CA GLU A 219 9.89 10.38 -25.49
C GLU A 219 8.82 10.05 -24.44
N GLY A 220 8.80 10.81 -23.35
CA GLY A 220 7.87 10.63 -22.23
C GLY A 220 8.25 9.52 -21.24
N ALA A 221 9.27 8.72 -21.53
CA ALA A 221 9.83 7.75 -20.58
C ALA A 221 10.95 8.37 -19.73
N GLU A 222 11.26 7.72 -18.62
CA GLU A 222 12.30 8.10 -17.67
C GLU A 222 13.27 6.93 -17.46
N ARG A 223 14.53 7.24 -17.13
CA ARG A 223 15.52 6.23 -16.69
C ARG A 223 15.70 6.29 -15.17
N HIS A 224 15.66 5.13 -14.52
CA HIS A 224 15.82 4.96 -13.09
C HIS A 224 16.93 3.95 -12.79
N HIS A 225 17.95 4.38 -12.05
CA HIS A 225 19.02 3.51 -11.60
C HIS A 225 18.67 2.85 -10.27
N ILE A 226 18.71 1.52 -10.24
CA ILE A 226 18.56 0.72 -9.02
C ILE A 226 19.93 0.15 -8.67
N THR A 227 20.40 0.46 -7.46
CA THR A 227 21.67 -0.07 -6.96
C THR A 227 21.57 -1.56 -6.69
N GLU A 228 22.71 -2.24 -6.53
CA GLU A 228 22.72 -3.64 -6.11
C GLU A 228 21.95 -3.82 -4.79
N GLN A 229 21.08 -4.82 -4.76
CA GLN A 229 20.26 -5.14 -3.59
C GLN A 229 20.15 -6.66 -3.42
N THR A 230 19.93 -7.07 -2.18
CA THR A 230 19.51 -8.44 -1.88
C THR A 230 17.99 -8.46 -1.77
N TYR A 231 17.36 -9.36 -2.51
CA TYR A 231 15.91 -9.51 -2.59
C TYR A 231 15.49 -10.86 -2.03
N ALA A 232 14.35 -10.89 -1.34
CA ALA A 232 13.54 -12.07 -1.21
C ALA A 232 12.55 -12.09 -2.38
N VAL A 233 12.61 -13.15 -3.19
CA VAL A 233 11.82 -13.32 -4.40
C VAL A 233 10.70 -14.31 -4.11
N PHE A 234 9.46 -13.89 -4.35
CA PHE A 234 8.26 -14.70 -4.13
C PHE A 234 7.52 -14.88 -5.44
N THR A 235 7.24 -16.12 -5.82
CA THR A 235 6.40 -16.42 -6.98
C THR A 235 4.94 -16.49 -6.55
N THR A 236 4.07 -15.77 -7.24
CA THR A 236 2.63 -15.81 -6.98
C THR A 236 2.03 -17.18 -7.34
N PRO A 237 0.93 -17.61 -6.72
CA PRO A 237 0.22 -18.81 -7.15
C PRO A 237 -0.23 -18.70 -8.61
N ARG A 238 -0.10 -19.81 -9.34
CA ARG A 238 -0.61 -19.98 -10.70
C ARG A 238 -2.13 -19.92 -10.72
N VAL A 239 -2.70 -18.90 -11.34
CA VAL A 239 -4.15 -18.67 -11.39
C VAL A 239 -4.60 -18.25 -12.79
N PRO A 240 -5.90 -18.41 -13.14
CA PRO A 240 -6.43 -17.83 -14.37
C PRO A 240 -6.31 -16.30 -14.37
N LEU A 241 -6.27 -15.67 -15.56
CA LEU A 241 -6.02 -14.24 -15.72
C LEU A 241 -7.01 -13.34 -14.95
N ASP A 242 -8.28 -13.74 -14.85
CA ASP A 242 -9.31 -12.99 -14.14
C ASP A 242 -9.11 -12.94 -12.62
N GLN A 243 -8.30 -13.85 -12.07
CA GLN A 243 -7.92 -13.92 -10.66
C GLN A 243 -6.51 -13.40 -10.39
N PHE A 244 -5.78 -12.98 -11.42
CA PHE A 244 -4.36 -12.66 -11.30
C PHE A 244 -4.10 -11.46 -10.38
N THR A 245 -4.87 -10.40 -10.51
CA THR A 245 -4.78 -9.22 -9.64
C THR A 245 -5.00 -9.58 -8.16
N ASP A 246 -6.00 -10.43 -7.88
CA ASP A 246 -6.31 -10.87 -6.52
C ASP A 246 -5.18 -11.77 -5.95
N SER A 247 -4.59 -12.63 -6.79
CA SER A 247 -3.43 -13.45 -6.44
C SER A 247 -2.20 -12.61 -6.07
N ILE A 248 -1.92 -11.55 -6.85
CA ILE A 248 -0.83 -10.61 -6.55
C ILE A 248 -1.08 -9.90 -5.21
N GLN A 249 -2.30 -9.39 -4.98
CA GLN A 249 -2.65 -8.71 -3.72
C GLN A 249 -2.55 -9.65 -2.52
N ALA A 250 -3.05 -10.88 -2.64
CA ALA A 250 -2.96 -11.88 -1.59
C ALA A 250 -1.50 -12.27 -1.28
N THR A 251 -0.66 -12.35 -2.32
CA THR A 251 0.78 -12.64 -2.17
C THR A 251 1.47 -11.49 -1.42
N TRP A 252 1.24 -10.23 -1.81
CA TRP A 252 1.73 -9.06 -1.09
C TRP A 252 1.32 -9.06 0.38
N GLN A 253 0.04 -9.34 0.66
CA GLN A 253 -0.46 -9.43 2.02
C GLN A 253 0.30 -10.49 2.82
N THR A 254 0.43 -11.71 2.28
CA THR A 254 1.08 -12.84 2.93
C THR A 254 2.57 -12.57 3.20
N ILE A 255 3.29 -11.93 2.27
CA ILE A 255 4.70 -11.52 2.47
C ILE A 255 4.85 -10.64 3.71
N PHE A 256 3.98 -9.63 3.86
CA PHE A 256 4.08 -8.68 4.97
C PHE A 256 3.47 -9.17 6.28
N SER A 257 2.38 -9.95 6.22
CA SER A 257 1.69 -10.42 7.43
C SER A 257 2.26 -11.72 7.98
N GLU A 258 2.79 -12.61 7.13
CA GLU A 258 3.20 -13.96 7.55
C GLU A 258 4.72 -14.18 7.43
N TRP A 259 5.34 -13.77 6.32
CA TRP A 259 6.75 -14.07 6.06
C TRP A 259 7.70 -13.13 6.81
N PHE A 260 7.60 -11.81 6.59
CA PHE A 260 8.48 -10.81 7.23
C PHE A 260 8.62 -10.92 8.75
N PRO A 261 7.57 -11.27 9.51
CA PRO A 261 7.69 -11.42 10.95
C PRO A 261 8.62 -12.55 11.38
N HIS A 262 8.67 -13.64 10.60
CA HIS A 262 9.39 -14.87 10.95
C HIS A 262 10.66 -15.09 10.13
N SER A 263 10.91 -14.28 9.10
CA SER A 263 11.98 -14.52 8.13
C SER A 263 13.40 -14.24 8.64
N GLY A 264 13.55 -13.50 9.75
CA GLY A 264 14.85 -12.97 10.18
C GLY A 264 15.36 -11.79 9.34
N TYR A 265 14.54 -11.29 8.41
CA TYR A 265 14.84 -10.14 7.56
C TYR A 265 13.95 -8.94 7.89
N GLU A 266 14.43 -7.75 7.54
CA GLU A 266 13.68 -6.51 7.51
C GLU A 266 13.81 -5.86 6.11
N HIS A 267 12.85 -5.02 5.74
CA HIS A 267 12.88 -4.33 4.46
C HIS A 267 14.07 -3.37 4.39
N SER A 268 14.88 -3.40 3.33
CA SER A 268 16.10 -2.58 3.26
C SER A 268 15.81 -1.09 3.03
N GLY A 269 14.62 -0.77 2.51
CA GLY A 269 14.21 0.59 2.12
C GLY A 269 14.52 0.92 0.66
N ALA A 270 15.18 0.01 -0.06
CA ALA A 270 15.29 0.09 -1.51
C ALA A 270 13.93 -0.17 -2.18
N PRO A 271 13.78 0.08 -3.50
CA PRO A 271 12.55 -0.19 -4.22
C PRO A 271 12.24 -1.69 -4.28
N ASP A 272 11.00 -2.03 -3.95
CA ASP A 272 10.39 -3.31 -4.30
C ASP A 272 9.76 -3.23 -5.70
N PHE A 273 9.67 -4.39 -6.36
CA PHE A 273 9.08 -4.45 -7.68
C PHE A 273 8.40 -5.78 -7.98
N GLU A 274 7.42 -5.69 -8.85
CA GLU A 274 6.72 -6.78 -9.50
C GLU A 274 7.42 -7.08 -10.82
N TYR A 275 7.72 -8.35 -11.09
CA TYR A 275 8.43 -8.82 -12.27
C TYR A 275 7.53 -9.70 -13.13
N TYR A 276 7.10 -9.16 -14.26
CA TYR A 276 6.16 -9.76 -15.20
C TYR A 276 6.91 -10.30 -16.42
N ASP A 277 7.15 -11.61 -16.48
CA ASP A 277 7.83 -12.26 -17.61
C ASP A 277 6.85 -13.06 -18.49
N GLU A 278 7.36 -13.98 -19.32
CA GLU A 278 6.55 -14.79 -20.22
C GLU A 278 5.48 -15.65 -19.51
N ARG A 279 5.60 -15.88 -18.20
CA ARG A 279 4.59 -16.61 -17.41
C ARG A 279 3.29 -15.81 -17.25
N CYS A 280 3.34 -14.49 -17.42
CA CYS A 280 2.18 -13.60 -17.38
C CYS A 280 1.39 -13.54 -18.69
N TRP A 281 1.93 -14.09 -19.78
CA TRP A 281 1.35 -13.96 -21.11
C TRP A 281 0.15 -14.90 -21.30
N SER A 282 -1.06 -14.35 -21.21
CA SER A 282 -2.32 -15.12 -21.27
C SER A 282 -2.64 -15.70 -22.65
N ASP A 283 -1.99 -15.22 -23.72
CA ASP A 283 -2.04 -15.83 -25.04
C ASP A 283 -1.25 -17.14 -25.11
N ARG A 284 -0.33 -17.36 -24.17
CA ARG A 284 0.55 -18.55 -24.11
C ARG A 284 0.29 -19.45 -22.91
N ASN A 285 -0.33 -18.93 -21.86
CA ASN A 285 -0.52 -19.63 -20.60
C ASN A 285 -2.00 -19.63 -20.18
N GLU A 286 -2.51 -20.80 -19.82
CA GLU A 286 -3.85 -20.96 -19.23
C GLU A 286 -3.90 -20.42 -17.79
N LEU A 287 -2.79 -20.57 -17.06
CA LEU A 287 -2.60 -20.04 -15.72
C LEU A 287 -1.36 -19.15 -15.71
N VAL A 288 -1.49 -17.95 -15.16
CA VAL A 288 -0.44 -16.94 -15.06
C VAL A 288 0.11 -16.86 -13.64
N GLU A 289 1.39 -16.52 -13.55
CA GLU A 289 2.13 -16.24 -12.32
C GLU A 289 3.23 -15.21 -12.60
N MET A 290 3.77 -14.60 -11.55
CA MET A 290 4.82 -13.58 -11.61
C MET A 290 5.66 -13.62 -10.34
N ASP A 291 6.79 -12.91 -10.35
CA ASP A 291 7.63 -12.80 -9.17
C ASP A 291 7.52 -11.41 -8.52
N ILE A 292 7.53 -11.38 -7.19
CA ILE A 292 7.61 -10.17 -6.38
C ILE A 292 8.99 -10.13 -5.72
N TYR A 293 9.73 -9.06 -5.99
CA TYR A 293 11.06 -8.81 -5.45
C TYR A 293 10.96 -7.82 -4.29
N ILE A 294 11.25 -8.32 -3.10
CA ILE A 294 11.23 -7.54 -1.86
C ILE A 294 12.66 -7.31 -1.37
N PRO A 295 13.14 -6.06 -1.28
CA PRO A 295 14.51 -5.80 -0.88
C PRO A 295 14.65 -6.00 0.63
N VAL A 296 15.63 -6.81 1.03
CA VAL A 296 15.79 -7.29 2.39
C VAL A 296 17.21 -7.13 2.90
N LYS A 297 17.33 -6.91 4.22
CA LYS A 297 18.56 -7.03 5.00
C LYS A 297 18.31 -7.89 6.23
N LYS A 298 19.34 -8.54 6.75
CA LYS A 298 19.21 -9.35 7.99
C LYS A 298 18.88 -8.43 9.16
N LYS A 299 17.96 -8.86 10.02
CA LYS A 299 17.72 -8.24 11.32
C LYS A 299 18.97 -8.41 12.17
N ASN A 300 19.45 -7.32 12.76
CA ASN A 300 20.54 -7.33 13.74
C ASN A 300 20.04 -7.82 15.11
#